data_AF-A0A926EJB8-F1
#
_entry.id   AF-A0A926EJB8-F1
#
_cell.length_a   1.000
_cell.length_b   1.000
_cell.length_c   1.000
_cell.angle_alpha   90.00
_cell.angle_beta   90.00
_cell.angle_gamma   90.00
#
_symmetry.space_group_name_H-M   'P 1'
#
loop_
_entity.id
_entity.type
_entity.pdbx_description
1 polymer ?
#
loop_
_entity_poly.entity_id
_entity_poly.type
_entity_poly.pdbx_seq_one_letter_code
_entity_poly.pdbx_strand_id
1 'polypeptide(L)'
;MIHRKSLVNLEKFSGEMVIRHTFIVSDMMFELKQMLALYFNLEKFIKEGKTGFEVNHMSNTSFVANKNKLQISMPAYNFNNWFQMLCMAKR
;
A
#
# COMPACT_ATOMS: atom_id res chain seq x y z
N MET A 1 -12.53 25.06 -12.52
CA MET A 1 -11.16 25.23 -11.98
C MET A 1 -10.83 23.94 -11.25
N ILE A 2 -9.88 23.13 -11.76
CA ILE A 2 -9.52 21.85 -11.12
C ILE A 2 -8.51 22.18 -10.01
N HIS A 3 -8.91 22.05 -8.75
CA HIS A 3 -8.03 22.30 -7.60
C HIS A 3 -7.16 21.07 -7.33
N ARG A 4 -6.03 20.97 -8.03
CA ARG A 4 -5.02 19.93 -7.76
C ARG A 4 -4.34 20.19 -6.41
N LYS A 5 -4.35 19.20 -5.54
CA LYS A 5 -3.61 19.21 -4.27
C LYS A 5 -2.25 18.55 -4.51
N SER A 6 -1.19 19.21 -4.05
CA SER A 6 0.16 18.65 -4.06
C SER A 6 0.68 18.58 -2.63
N LEU A 7 1.29 17.44 -2.30
CA LEU A 7 1.93 17.19 -1.02
C LEU A 7 3.36 16.75 -1.30
N VAL A 8 4.31 17.25 -0.52
CA VAL A 8 5.69 16.79 -0.52
C VAL A 8 5.95 16.07 0.80
N ASN A 9 6.23 14.77 0.74
CA ASN A 9 6.72 14.02 1.88
C ASN A 9 8.26 14.08 1.87
N LEU A 10 8.84 14.47 3.01
CA LEU A 10 10.27 14.61 3.20
C LEU A 10 10.73 13.55 4.21
N GLU A 11 11.47 12.56 3.76
CA GLU A 11 11.98 11.49 4.61
C GLU A 11 13.50 11.57 4.72
N LYS A 12 14.01 11.61 5.96
CA LYS A 12 15.44 11.55 6.26
C LYS A 12 15.77 10.21 6.89
N PHE A 13 16.49 9.36 6.17
CA PHE A 13 16.97 8.08 6.67
C PHE A 13 18.33 8.23 7.36
N SER A 14 18.55 7.43 8.41
CA SER A 14 19.84 7.40 9.12
C SER A 14 20.92 6.87 8.17
N GLY A 15 21.99 7.64 7.96
CA GLY A 15 23.08 7.30 7.04
C GLY A 15 23.06 8.02 5.69
N GLU A 16 22.03 8.81 5.38
CA GLU A 16 21.97 9.61 4.16
C GLU A 16 22.08 11.11 4.44
N MET A 17 22.94 11.81 3.68
CA MET A 17 23.07 13.28 3.74
C MET A 17 21.96 13.99 2.96
N VAL A 18 21.38 13.32 1.95
CA VAL A 18 20.34 13.89 1.09
C VAL A 18 18.97 13.44 1.59
N ILE A 19 18.05 14.39 1.76
CA ILE A 19 16.66 14.12 2.12
C ILE A 19 15.98 13.49 0.90
N ARG A 20 15.19 12.43 1.10
CA ARG A 20 14.36 11.85 0.03
C ARG A 20 13.06 12.64 -0.05
N HIS A 21 12.70 13.03 -1.26
CA HIS A 21 11.52 13.84 -1.53
C HIS A 21 10.54 13.01 -2.34
N THR A 22 9.34 12.80 -1.82
CA THR A 22 8.26 12.10 -2.53
C THR A 22 7.13 13.09 -2.80
N PHE A 23 6.85 13.33 -4.08
CA PHE A 23 5.77 14.22 -4.50
C PHE A 23 4.50 13.41 -4.76
N ILE A 24 3.43 13.73 -4.04
CA ILE A 24 2.13 13.12 -4.23
C ILE A 24 1.18 14.20 -4.77
N VAL A 25 0.78 14.04 -6.03
CA VAL A 25 -0.17 14.93 -6.71
C VAL A 25 -1.47 14.18 -6.88
N SER A 26 -2.57 14.75 -6.40
CA SER A 26 -3.88 14.13 -6.52
C SER A 26 -4.96 15.17 -6.78
N ASP A 27 -5.95 14.74 -7.54
CA ASP A 27 -7.19 15.48 -7.80
C ASP A 27 -8.32 15.05 -6.84
N MET A 28 -8.02 14.21 -5.85
CA MET A 28 -9.02 13.73 -4.90
C MET A 28 -9.52 14.87 -3.98
N MET A 29 -10.82 14.86 -3.70
CA MET A 29 -11.47 15.89 -2.86
C MET A 29 -11.15 15.76 -1.37
N PHE A 30 -10.46 14.70 -0.93
CA PHE A 30 -10.11 14.46 0.48
C PHE A 30 -9.20 15.53 1.08
N GLU A 31 -9.25 15.67 2.41
CA GLU A 31 -8.29 16.48 3.16
C GLU A 31 -6.85 15.93 2.99
N LEU A 32 -5.82 16.79 3.02
CA LEU A 32 -4.43 16.36 2.82
C LEU A 32 -4.01 15.24 3.78
N LYS A 33 -4.45 15.30 5.04
CA LYS A 33 -4.14 14.28 6.05
C LYS A 33 -4.73 12.91 5.68
N GLN A 34 -5.96 12.90 5.17
CA GLN A 34 -6.63 11.66 4.74
C GLN A 34 -5.98 11.11 3.47
N MET A 35 -5.61 11.98 2.53
CA MET A 35 -4.87 11.59 1.32
C MET A 35 -3.51 10.96 1.68
N LEU A 36 -2.77 11.55 2.62
CA LEU A 36 -1.49 11.02 3.08
C LEU A 36 -1.66 9.67 3.80
N ALA A 37 -2.66 9.55 4.68
CA ALA A 37 -2.98 8.30 5.35
C ALA A 37 -3.37 7.20 4.34
N LEU A 38 -4.14 7.55 3.31
CA LEU A 38 -4.52 6.64 2.23
C LEU A 38 -3.29 6.19 1.44
N TYR A 39 -2.37 7.10 1.09
CA TYR A 39 -1.12 6.74 0.43
C TYR A 39 -0.29 5.75 1.26
N PHE A 40 -0.06 6.05 2.55
CA PHE A 40 0.69 5.14 3.43
C PHE A 40 0.01 3.78 3.62
N ASN A 41 -1.32 3.75 3.72
CA ASN A 41 -2.07 2.50 3.82
C ASN A 41 -1.95 1.65 2.55
N LEU A 42 -2.01 2.27 1.36
CA LEU A 42 -1.80 1.57 0.09
C LEU A 42 -0.36 1.06 -0.07
N GLU A 43 0.63 1.86 0.30
CA GLU A 43 2.04 1.46 0.27
C GLU A 43 2.30 0.27 1.21
N LYS A 44 1.72 0.31 2.41
CA LYS A 44 1.77 -0.78 3.38
C LYS A 44 1.09 -2.04 2.82
N PHE A 45 -0.11 -1.89 2.25
CA PHE A 45 -0.85 -2.97 1.59
C PHE A 45 0.02 -3.70 0.55
N ILE A 46 0.69 -2.96 -0.32
CA ILE A 46 1.55 -3.54 -1.36
C ILE A 46 2.75 -4.26 -0.74
N LYS A 47 3.44 -3.63 0.23
CA LYS A 47 4.61 -4.24 0.89
C LYS A 47 4.25 -5.53 1.64
N GLU A 48 3.17 -5.51 2.40
CA GLU A 48 2.72 -6.68 3.15
C GLU A 48 2.18 -7.78 2.25
N GLY A 49 1.48 -7.44 1.16
CA GLY A 49 1.12 -8.43 0.15
C GLY A 49 2.37 -9.12 -0.39
N LYS A 50 3.36 -8.34 -0.83
CA LYS A 50 4.61 -8.83 -1.41
C LYS A 50 5.38 -9.77 -0.49
N THR A 51 5.56 -9.40 0.78
CA THR A 51 6.38 -10.16 1.73
C THR A 51 5.57 -11.22 2.49
N GLY A 52 4.33 -10.92 2.88
CA GLY A 52 3.52 -11.78 3.75
C GLY A 52 2.67 -12.82 3.01
N PHE A 53 2.24 -12.53 1.78
CA PHE A 53 1.45 -13.45 0.95
C PHE A 53 2.19 -13.88 -0.32
N GLU A 54 3.48 -13.58 -0.40
CA GLU A 54 4.39 -13.96 -1.50
C GLU A 54 3.81 -13.69 -2.90
N VAL A 55 3.03 -12.61 -3.08
CA VAL A 55 2.46 -12.29 -4.40
C VAL A 55 3.53 -11.99 -5.46
N ASN A 56 4.78 -11.77 -5.06
CA ASN A 56 5.91 -11.67 -5.98
C ASN A 56 6.42 -13.03 -6.47
N HIS A 57 6.08 -14.13 -5.80
CA HIS A 57 6.62 -15.47 -6.04
C HIS A 57 5.55 -16.43 -6.60
N MET A 58 4.75 -15.94 -7.56
CA MET A 58 3.81 -16.78 -8.33
C MET A 58 4.47 -17.25 -9.62
N SER A 59 5.36 -18.23 -9.52
CA SER A 59 6.08 -18.81 -10.65
C SER A 59 5.35 -20.05 -11.20
N ASN A 60 4.30 -19.85 -12.00
CA ASN A 60 3.80 -20.90 -12.90
C ASN A 60 4.09 -20.54 -14.36
N THR A 61 4.27 -21.57 -15.19
CA THR A 61 4.44 -21.47 -16.64
C THR A 61 3.20 -20.92 -17.34
N SER A 62 2.02 -21.10 -16.76
CA SER A 62 0.74 -20.56 -17.26
C SER A 62 0.38 -19.24 -16.60
N PHE A 63 0.19 -18.19 -17.41
CA PHE A 63 -0.28 -16.88 -16.95
C PHE A 63 -1.68 -16.94 -16.30
N VAL A 64 -2.56 -17.82 -16.79
CA VAL A 64 -3.90 -18.03 -16.23
C VAL A 64 -3.80 -18.57 -14.80
N ALA A 65 -2.87 -19.51 -14.56
CA ALA A 65 -2.67 -20.05 -13.21
C ALA A 65 -2.13 -18.98 -12.24
N ASN A 66 -1.24 -18.09 -12.68
CA ASN A 66 -0.75 -16.98 -11.86
C ASN A 66 -1.87 -15.97 -11.55
N LYS A 67 -2.71 -15.67 -12.53
CA LYS A 67 -3.88 -14.81 -12.33
C LYS A 67 -4.83 -15.39 -11.29
N ASN A 68 -5.13 -16.69 -11.36
CA ASN A 68 -6.02 -17.34 -10.39
C ASN A 68 -5.39 -17.37 -8.99
N LYS A 69 -4.08 -17.64 -8.87
CA LYS A 69 -3.35 -17.57 -7.59
C LYS A 69 -3.46 -16.18 -6.97
N LEU A 70 -3.24 -15.13 -7.76
CA LEU A 70 -3.37 -13.73 -7.31
C LEU A 70 -4.81 -13.41 -6.85
N GLN A 71 -5.80 -13.87 -7.62
CA GLN A 71 -7.22 -13.67 -7.30
C GLN A 71 -7.63 -14.35 -5.99
N ILE A 72 -6.99 -15.45 -5.60
CA ILE A 72 -7.25 -16.14 -4.33
C ILE A 72 -6.44 -15.51 -3.18
N SER A 73 -5.20 -15.12 -3.43
CA SER A 73 -4.33 -14.53 -2.39
C SER A 73 -4.83 -13.16 -1.93
N MET A 74 -5.43 -12.38 -2.83
CA MET A 74 -5.89 -11.02 -2.51
C MET A 74 -7.06 -10.99 -1.49
N PRO A 75 -8.14 -11.79 -1.62
CA PRO A 75 -9.14 -11.96 -0.57
C PRO A 75 -8.54 -12.54 0.71
N ALA A 76 -7.64 -13.52 0.64
CA ALA A 76 -7.02 -14.11 1.82
C ALA A 76 -6.24 -13.08 2.66
N TYR A 77 -5.50 -12.18 2.00
CA TYR A 77 -4.87 -11.02 2.65
C TYR A 77 -5.92 -10.12 3.32
N ASN A 78 -6.98 -9.75 2.60
CA ASN A 78 -8.03 -8.88 3.13
C ASN A 78 -8.71 -9.50 4.35
N PHE A 79 -9.01 -10.80 4.32
CA PHE A 79 -9.58 -11.53 5.45
C PHE A 79 -8.64 -11.53 6.65
N ASN A 80 -7.35 -11.80 6.46
CA ASN A 80 -6.37 -11.78 7.53
C ASN A 80 -6.21 -10.38 8.16
N ASN A 81 -6.13 -9.33 7.33
CA ASN A 81 -6.05 -7.96 7.81
C ASN A 81 -7.33 -7.54 8.57
N TRP A 82 -8.50 -7.95 8.08
CA TRP A 82 -9.76 -7.71 8.76
C TRP A 82 -9.85 -8.47 10.10
N PHE A 83 -9.37 -9.71 10.16
CA PHE A 83 -9.30 -10.47 11.40
C PHE A 83 -8.38 -9.83 12.43
N GLN A 84 -7.22 -9.29 12.00
CA GLN A 84 -6.35 -8.52 12.89
C GLN A 84 -7.05 -7.26 13.44
N MET A 85 -7.83 -6.55 12.62
CA MET A 85 -8.64 -5.41 13.12
C MET A 85 -9.69 -5.84 14.16
N LEU A 86 -10.35 -6.98 13.96
CA LEU A 86 -11.38 -7.47 14.87
C LEU A 86 -10.82 -8.03 16.18
N CYS A 87 -9.76 -8.85 16.09
CA CYS A 87 -9.23 -9.60 17.22
C CYS A 87 -8.12 -8.86 17.96
N MET A 88 -7.40 -7.95 17.30
CA MET A 88 -6.36 -7.11 17.90
C MET A 88 -6.84 -5.65 18.02
N ALA A 89 -8.15 -5.44 18.23
CA ALA A 89 -8.71 -4.12 18.50
C ALA A 89 -7.85 -3.44 19.57
N LYS A 90 -7.08 -2.44 19.13
CA LYS A 90 -6.04 -1.81 19.94
C LYS A 90 -6.73 -1.15 21.14
N ARG A 91 -6.45 -1.67 22.33
CA ARG A 91 -6.74 -0.99 23.59
C ARG A 91 -5.83 0.23 23.72
#